data_AF-A0A139BNY6-F1
#
_entry.id   AF-A0A139BNY6-F1
#
_cell.length_a   1.000
_cell.length_b   1.000
_cell.length_c   1.000
_cell.angle_alpha   90.00
_cell.angle_beta   90.00
_cell.angle_gamma   90.00
#
_symmetry.space_group_name_H-M   'P 1'
#
loop_
_entity.id
_entity.type
_entity.pdbx_description
1 polymer ?
#
loop_
_entity_poly.entity_id
_entity_poly.type
_entity_poly.pdbx_seq_one_letter_code
_entity_poly.pdbx_strand_id
1 'polypeptide(L)'
;ERVLAVILERDAEKWFKPAKGQFQIFYKQGADHLEYQPDFVAETNNTIYMLEPKASNQMDDAIVLAKKEAAIKWCRNASDYTATHGGKPWRYVLIPHNVIAVNMTLDGLARQFGMYV
;
A
#
# COMPACT_ATOMS: atom_id res chain seq x y z
N GLU A 1 -7.79 3.53 -9.87
CA GLU A 1 -6.61 4.42 -9.77
C GLU A 1 -6.94 5.92 -9.81
N ARG A 2 -7.54 6.48 -10.88
CA ARG A 2 -7.79 7.94 -10.99
C ARG A 2 -8.50 8.56 -9.79
N VAL A 3 -9.55 7.91 -9.28
CA VAL A 3 -10.29 8.41 -8.10
C VAL A 3 -9.43 8.36 -6.85
N LEU A 4 -8.60 7.33 -6.68
CA LEU A 4 -7.66 7.24 -5.56
C LEU A 4 -6.64 8.39 -5.61
N ALA A 5 -6.09 8.71 -6.78
CA ALA A 5 -5.17 9.83 -6.94
C ALA A 5 -5.80 11.18 -6.51
N VAL A 6 -7.10 11.40 -6.77
CA VAL A 6 -7.82 12.60 -6.27
C VAL A 6 -7.89 12.62 -4.74
N ILE A 7 -8.11 11.47 -4.10
CA ILE A 7 -8.09 11.36 -2.63
C ILE A 7 -6.68 11.63 -2.10
N LEU A 8 -5.64 11.07 -2.74
CA LEU A 8 -4.24 11.27 -2.31
C LEU A 8 -3.79 12.72 -2.46
N GLU A 9 -4.17 13.39 -3.54
CA GLU A 9 -3.86 14.82 -3.75
C GLU A 9 -4.47 15.71 -2.65
N ARG A 10 -5.65 15.33 -2.15
CA ARG A 10 -6.35 16.09 -1.09
C ARG A 10 -5.83 15.77 0.31
N ASP A 11 -5.54 14.49 0.58
CA ASP A 11 -5.36 13.99 1.95
C ASP A 11 -3.89 13.69 2.33
N ALA A 12 -2.99 13.57 1.36
CA ALA A 12 -1.57 13.28 1.61
C ALA A 12 -0.72 14.56 1.56
N GLU A 13 0.33 14.62 2.39
CA GLU A 13 1.36 15.67 2.31
C GLU A 13 2.19 15.52 1.02
N LYS A 14 2.42 14.27 0.59
CA LYS A 14 3.08 13.91 -0.67
C LYS A 14 2.69 12.50 -1.06
N TRP A 15 2.62 12.25 -2.34
CA TRP A 15 2.36 10.91 -2.87
C TRP A 15 3.06 10.72 -4.22
N PHE A 16 3.31 9.47 -4.59
CA PHE A 16 3.87 9.12 -5.89
C PHE A 16 3.46 7.71 -6.31
N LYS A 17 3.58 7.41 -7.61
CA LYS A 17 3.61 6.04 -8.13
C LYS A 17 5.06 5.56 -8.12
N PRO A 18 5.41 4.52 -7.36
CA PRO A 18 6.76 3.97 -7.33
C PRO A 18 7.28 3.58 -8.71
N ALA A 19 8.59 3.65 -8.91
CA ALA A 19 9.25 3.07 -10.07
C ALA A 19 9.68 1.62 -9.80
N LYS A 20 9.85 0.83 -10.87
CA LYS A 20 10.44 -0.50 -10.77
C LYS A 20 11.85 -0.40 -10.17
N GLY A 21 12.16 -1.30 -9.25
CA GLY A 21 13.41 -1.36 -8.49
C GLY A 21 13.47 -0.45 -7.27
N GLN A 22 12.48 0.41 -7.03
CA GLN A 22 12.55 1.41 -5.96
C GLN A 22 12.40 0.80 -4.56
N PHE A 23 11.53 -0.20 -4.41
CA PHE A 23 11.24 -0.83 -3.11
C PHE A 23 11.86 -2.21 -2.93
N GLN A 24 12.30 -2.85 -4.02
CA GLN A 24 12.94 -4.19 -4.00
C GLN A 24 12.08 -5.22 -3.23
N ILE A 25 10.76 -5.21 -3.43
CA ILE A 25 9.84 -6.17 -2.82
C ILE A 25 9.69 -7.36 -3.75
N PHE A 26 9.83 -8.57 -3.23
CA PHE A 26 9.71 -9.79 -4.02
C PHE A 26 8.69 -10.74 -3.40
N TYR A 27 7.87 -11.36 -4.25
CA TYR A 27 6.92 -12.40 -3.86
C TYR A 27 7.18 -13.67 -4.67
N LYS A 28 6.77 -14.80 -4.11
CA LYS A 28 6.95 -16.11 -4.74
C LYS A 28 5.76 -16.42 -5.66
N GLN A 29 6.05 -16.84 -6.88
CA GLN A 29 5.07 -17.39 -7.81
C GLN A 29 5.65 -18.69 -8.41
N GLY A 30 5.18 -19.84 -7.92
CA GLY A 30 5.79 -21.12 -8.29
C GLY A 30 7.25 -21.22 -7.83
N ALA A 31 8.17 -21.42 -8.76
CA ALA A 31 9.62 -21.43 -8.52
C ALA A 31 10.25 -20.04 -8.61
N ASP A 32 9.53 -19.04 -9.12
CA ASP A 32 10.04 -17.72 -9.41
C ASP A 32 9.89 -16.75 -8.23
N HIS A 33 10.80 -15.78 -8.17
CA HIS A 33 10.72 -14.62 -7.29
C HIS A 33 10.53 -13.37 -8.17
N LEU A 34 9.30 -12.86 -8.19
CA LEU A 34 8.96 -11.71 -9.01
C LEU A 34 8.92 -10.44 -8.17
N GLU A 35 9.30 -9.33 -8.80
CA GLU A 35 9.21 -8.03 -8.17
C GLU A 35 7.76 -7.57 -8.04
N TYR A 36 7.40 -7.08 -6.86
CA TYR A 36 6.18 -6.37 -6.60
C TYR A 36 6.45 -4.87 -6.55
N GLN A 37 5.72 -4.13 -7.39
CA GLN A 37 5.70 -2.68 -7.41
C GLN A 37 4.30 -2.22 -6.96
N PRO A 38 4.17 -1.59 -5.79
CA PRO A 38 2.89 -1.07 -5.33
C PRO A 38 2.44 0.10 -6.21
N ASP A 39 1.13 0.27 -6.38
CA ASP A 39 0.58 1.31 -7.24
C ASP A 39 0.84 2.74 -6.73
N PHE A 40 0.68 2.97 -5.42
CA PHE A 40 0.87 4.29 -4.81
C PHE A 40 1.59 4.19 -3.46
N VAL A 41 2.35 5.25 -3.16
CA VAL A 41 2.82 5.55 -1.82
C VAL A 41 2.39 6.95 -1.46
N ALA A 42 1.86 7.14 -0.25
CA ALA A 42 1.35 8.42 0.23
C ALA A 42 1.76 8.65 1.68
N GLU A 43 2.32 9.81 1.99
CA GLU A 43 2.67 10.21 3.34
C GLU A 43 1.64 11.20 3.89
N THR A 44 1.24 10.99 5.14
CA THR A 44 0.42 11.91 5.93
C THR A 44 1.22 12.39 7.14
N ASN A 45 0.67 13.28 7.95
CA ASN A 45 1.30 13.76 9.19
C ASN A 45 1.76 12.62 10.12
N ASN A 46 1.07 11.47 10.11
CA ASN A 46 1.27 10.42 11.11
C ASN A 46 1.67 9.06 10.53
N THR A 47 1.51 8.81 9.23
CA THR A 47 1.70 7.48 8.64
C THR A 47 2.07 7.58 7.17
N ILE A 48 2.92 6.67 6.71
CA ILE A 48 3.21 6.44 5.30
C ILE A 48 2.43 5.20 4.85
N TYR A 49 1.61 5.35 3.81
CA TYR A 49 0.79 4.29 3.27
C TYR A 49 1.37 3.75 1.97
N MET A 50 1.43 2.43 1.86
CA MET A 50 1.63 1.71 0.60
C MET A 50 0.28 1.15 0.15
N LEU A 51 -0.23 1.64 -0.96
CA LEU A 51 -1.63 1.46 -1.37
C LEU A 51 -1.71 0.68 -2.69
N GLU A 52 -2.58 -0.32 -2.71
CA GLU A 52 -2.84 -1.18 -3.86
C GLU A 52 -4.36 -1.25 -4.11
N PRO A 53 -4.93 -0.45 -5.03
CA PRO A 53 -6.30 -0.67 -5.48
C PRO A 53 -6.39 -1.98 -6.29
N LYS A 54 -7.41 -2.80 -6.03
CA LYS A 54 -7.55 -4.09 -6.70
C LYS A 54 -8.97 -4.39 -7.16
N ALA A 55 -9.09 -5.14 -8.25
CA ALA A 55 -10.37 -5.64 -8.72
C ALA A 55 -11.05 -6.44 -7.60
N SER A 56 -12.31 -6.14 -7.27
CA SER A 56 -12.97 -6.68 -6.08
C SER A 56 -13.22 -8.19 -6.17
N ASN A 57 -13.28 -8.73 -7.38
CA ASN A 57 -13.32 -10.16 -7.66
C ASN A 57 -11.95 -10.86 -7.61
N GLN A 58 -10.86 -10.12 -7.38
CA GLN A 58 -9.49 -10.63 -7.27
C GLN A 58 -8.91 -10.50 -5.86
N MET A 59 -9.71 -10.11 -4.86
CA MET A 59 -9.21 -9.87 -3.50
C MET A 59 -8.63 -11.14 -2.86
N ASP A 60 -9.16 -12.31 -3.24
CA ASP A 60 -8.72 -13.63 -2.76
C ASP A 60 -7.82 -14.36 -3.77
N ASP A 61 -7.39 -13.68 -4.84
CA ASP A 61 -6.48 -14.25 -5.82
C ASP A 61 -5.12 -14.57 -5.18
N ALA A 62 -4.59 -15.77 -5.44
CA ALA A 62 -3.37 -16.25 -4.79
C ALA A 62 -2.15 -15.34 -5.04
N ILE A 63 -2.05 -14.71 -6.22
CA ILE A 63 -0.95 -13.80 -6.54
C ILE A 63 -1.15 -12.46 -5.81
N VAL A 64 -2.38 -11.97 -5.73
CA VAL A 64 -2.72 -10.77 -4.95
C VAL A 64 -2.37 -10.96 -3.48
N LEU A 65 -2.73 -12.11 -2.91
CA LEU A 65 -2.39 -12.45 -1.53
C LEU A 65 -0.88 -12.58 -1.33
N ALA A 66 -0.15 -13.21 -2.25
CA ALA A 66 1.32 -13.31 -2.17
C ALA A 66 2.00 -11.93 -2.19
N LYS A 67 1.54 -11.00 -3.03
CA LYS A 67 2.01 -9.61 -3.06
C LYS A 67 1.70 -8.87 -1.77
N LYS A 68 0.47 -9.02 -1.27
CA LYS A 68 0.02 -8.46 0.02
C LYS A 68 0.95 -8.88 1.15
N GLU A 69 1.24 -10.18 1.29
CA GLU A 69 2.11 -10.68 2.36
C GLU A 69 3.53 -10.10 2.27
N ALA A 70 4.09 -10.02 1.05
CA ALA A 70 5.40 -9.40 0.84
C ALA A 70 5.39 -7.90 1.21
N ALA A 71 4.33 -7.19 0.87
CA ALA A 71 4.16 -5.76 1.16
C ALA A 71 3.98 -5.48 2.67
N ILE A 72 3.20 -6.32 3.37
CA ILE A 72 3.02 -6.26 4.83
C ILE A 72 4.38 -6.45 5.51
N LYS A 73 5.12 -7.51 5.14
CA LYS A 73 6.46 -7.75 5.71
C LYS A 73 7.40 -6.57 5.48
N TRP A 74 7.37 -5.99 4.28
CA TRP A 74 8.17 -4.81 3.96
C TRP A 74 7.79 -3.61 4.84
N CYS A 75 6.49 -3.30 4.96
CA CYS A 75 6.00 -2.20 5.79
C CYS A 75 6.35 -2.38 7.27
N ARG A 76 6.35 -3.63 7.78
CA ARG A 76 6.79 -3.94 9.14
C ARG A 76 8.26 -3.59 9.34
N ASN A 77 9.14 -4.11 8.47
CA ASN A 77 10.57 -3.84 8.56
C ASN A 77 10.89 -2.35 8.45
N ALA A 78 10.20 -1.65 7.54
CA ALA A 78 10.33 -0.20 7.38
C ALA A 78 9.87 0.54 8.66
N SER A 79 8.73 0.14 9.24
CA SER A 79 8.23 0.69 10.50
C SER A 79 9.22 0.48 11.64
N ASP A 80 9.71 -0.75 11.84
CA ASP A 80 10.68 -1.10 12.88
C ASP A 80 11.95 -0.24 12.76
N TYR A 81 12.46 -0.08 11.54
CA TYR A 81 13.62 0.79 11.29
C TYR A 81 13.31 2.27 11.59
N THR A 82 12.22 2.81 11.04
CA THR A 82 11.87 4.23 11.24
C THR A 82 11.57 4.56 12.70
N ALA A 83 10.99 3.64 13.47
CA ALA A 83 10.71 3.82 14.91
C ALA A 83 11.99 4.09 15.71
N THR A 84 13.11 3.45 15.35
CA THR A 84 14.41 3.71 15.99
C THR A 84 15.01 5.09 15.65
N HIS A 85 14.40 5.80 14.69
CA HIS A 85 14.82 7.13 14.21
C HIS A 85 13.73 8.19 14.37
N GLY A 86 12.66 7.92 15.13
CA GLY A 86 11.53 8.85 15.31
C GLY A 86 10.71 9.13 14.05
N GLY A 87 10.80 8.25 13.04
CA GLY A 87 10.06 8.36 11.80
C GLY A 87 8.62 7.86 11.88
N LYS A 88 7.86 8.07 10.81
CA LYS A 88 6.45 7.66 10.69
C LYS A 88 6.35 6.15 10.41
N PRO A 89 5.38 5.43 11.00
CA PRO A 89 5.12 4.05 10.66
C PRO A 89 4.66 3.89 9.20
N TRP A 90 4.91 2.72 8.64
CA TRP A 90 4.46 2.31 7.32
C TRP A 90 3.27 1.35 7.43
N ARG A 91 2.25 1.54 6.59
CA ARG A 91 1.07 0.67 6.56
C ARG A 91 0.69 0.26 5.15
N TYR A 92 0.50 -1.04 4.94
CA TYR A 92 -0.01 -1.56 3.68
C TYR A 92 -1.53 -1.52 3.64
N VAL A 93 -2.12 -1.12 2.50
CA VAL A 93 -3.57 -1.01 2.31
C VAL A 93 -3.96 -1.61 0.95
N LEU A 94 -4.72 -2.71 0.97
CA LEU A 94 -5.25 -3.36 -0.23
C LEU A 94 -6.73 -3.02 -0.38
N ILE A 95 -7.08 -2.21 -1.38
CA ILE A 95 -8.40 -1.56 -1.46
C ILE A 95 -9.22 -2.14 -2.63
N PRO A 96 -10.39 -2.75 -2.39
CA PRO A 96 -11.30 -3.12 -3.47
C PRO A 96 -11.73 -1.89 -4.28
N HIS A 97 -11.52 -1.88 -5.59
CA HIS A 97 -11.75 -0.70 -6.44
C HIS A 97 -13.19 -0.14 -6.36
N ASN A 98 -14.19 -0.98 -6.11
CA ASN A 98 -15.60 -0.59 -6.03
C ASN A 98 -15.96 0.25 -4.80
N VAL A 99 -15.08 0.32 -3.79
CA VAL A 99 -15.30 1.14 -2.58
C VAL A 99 -14.59 2.50 -2.66
N ILE A 100 -13.80 2.74 -3.71
CA ILE A 100 -13.04 3.98 -3.88
C ILE A 100 -13.95 5.05 -4.51
N ALA A 101 -14.41 5.98 -3.68
CA ALA A 101 -15.24 7.11 -4.09
C ALA A 101 -14.64 8.44 -3.62
N VAL A 102 -14.89 9.53 -4.35
CA VAL A 102 -14.27 10.86 -4.11
C VAL A 102 -14.55 11.45 -2.72
N ASN A 103 -15.65 11.03 -2.09
CA ASN A 103 -16.05 11.44 -0.74
C ASN A 103 -15.37 10.62 0.37
N MET A 104 -14.65 9.54 0.03
CA MET A 104 -13.85 8.78 0.98
C MET A 104 -12.59 9.57 1.34
N THR A 105 -12.02 9.26 2.52
CA THR A 105 -10.72 9.80 2.96
C THR A 105 -9.66 8.72 2.95
N LEU A 106 -8.39 9.12 2.81
CA LEU A 106 -7.25 8.21 2.89
C LEU A 106 -7.23 7.46 4.23
N ASP A 107 -7.41 8.18 5.35
CA ASP A 107 -7.50 7.58 6.68
C ASP A 107 -8.70 6.62 6.81
N GLY A 108 -9.87 6.97 6.24
CA GLY A 108 -11.04 6.08 6.23
C GLY A 108 -10.79 4.77 5.49
N LEU A 109 -10.21 4.85 4.29
CA LEU A 109 -9.79 3.68 3.50
C LEU A 109 -8.73 2.86 4.25
N ALA A 110 -7.75 3.52 4.87
CA ALA A 110 -6.72 2.84 5.64
C ALA A 110 -7.28 2.17 6.90
N ARG A 111 -8.26 2.75 7.61
CA ARG A 111 -8.92 2.10 8.75
C ARG A 111 -9.67 0.85 8.33
N GLN A 112 -10.35 0.89 7.20
CA GLN A 112 -11.19 -0.22 6.73
C GLN A 112 -10.37 -1.36 6.10
N PHE A 113 -9.32 -1.02 5.36
CA PHE A 113 -8.59 -1.98 4.51
C PHE A 113 -7.08 -2.08 4.80
N GLY A 114 -6.59 -1.27 5.75
CA GLY A 114 -5.17 -1.28 6.11
C GLY A 114 -4.83 -2.45 7.01
N MET A 115 -3.72 -3.10 6.71
CA MET A 115 -3.19 -4.21 7.50
C MET A 115 -2.27 -3.63 8.57
N TYR A 116 -2.57 -3.91 9.84
CA TYR A 116 -1.69 -3.51 10.93
C TYR A 116 -0.47 -4.44 10.95
N VAL A 117 0.71 -3.83 11.04
CA VAL A 117 2.01 -4.48 11.17
C VAL A 117 2.53 -4.39 12.59
#